data_AF-A0A257JDP5-F1
#
_entry.id   AF-A0A257JDP5-F1
#
_cell.length_a   1.000
_cell.length_b   1.000
_cell.length_c   1.000
_cell.angle_alpha   90.00
_cell.angle_beta   90.00
_cell.angle_gamma   90.00
#
_symmetry.space_group_name_H-M   'P 1'
#
loop_
_entity.id
_entity.type
_entity.pdbx_description
1 polymer ?
#
loop_
_entity_poly.entity_id
_entity_poly.type
_entity_poly.pdbx_seq_one_letter_code
_entity_poly.pdbx_strand_id
1 'polypeptide(L)'
;SVMNSITDGGNDPPQRRHAGEEHDESDHDWLSDAVVKPLTDLAVKALGMYGSGVAKSLEALANPQQPLTGSLDMAKAGLQVASDVAALALMSDDSPTRLKGKPVGRKVVAWGEPMPLEVVKVIGKALNCSINDVLLSCVSGAIGGWLRDQGEDTAGAEIRAMVPVNLRPLEKAWQLGNRFGLAPLVLPIGID
;
A
#
# COMPACT_ATOMS: atom_id res chain seq x y z
N SER A 1 17.68 2.83 -0.40
CA SER A 1 17.05 3.49 0.76
C SER A 1 16.12 4.57 0.21
N VAL A 2 14.81 4.44 0.43
CA VAL A 2 13.78 5.39 -0.06
C VAL A 2 13.93 6.78 0.59
N MET A 3 14.65 6.88 1.72
CA MET A 3 15.00 8.17 2.32
C MET A 3 16.07 8.97 1.54
N ASN A 4 16.87 8.34 0.68
CA ASN A 4 17.92 9.04 -0.06
C ASN A 4 17.44 9.67 -1.38
N SER A 5 16.16 9.51 -1.73
CA SER A 5 15.60 9.99 -3.01
C SER A 5 14.76 11.27 -2.87
N ILE A 6 14.59 11.80 -1.66
CA ILE A 6 13.78 12.99 -1.37
C ILE A 6 14.65 14.26 -1.24
N THR A 7 15.98 14.15 -1.18
CA THR A 7 16.86 15.29 -0.89
C THR A 7 17.90 15.59 -1.96
N ASP A 8 17.72 15.16 -3.22
CA ASP A 8 18.72 15.46 -4.26
C ASP A 8 18.09 16.16 -5.47
N GLY A 9 18.38 17.47 -5.60
CA GLY A 9 18.27 18.21 -6.85
C GLY A 9 16.96 18.97 -7.15
N GLY A 10 16.50 19.86 -6.27
CA GLY A 10 15.46 20.83 -6.60
C GLY A 10 16.06 22.20 -6.97
N ASN A 11 15.91 22.65 -8.21
CA ASN A 11 16.12 24.05 -8.59
C ASN A 11 15.13 24.95 -7.83
N ASP A 12 15.50 26.22 -7.63
CA ASP A 12 14.61 27.24 -7.05
C ASP A 12 13.23 27.24 -7.74
N PRO A 13 12.14 27.42 -6.98
CA PRO A 13 10.79 27.42 -7.54
C PRO A 13 10.67 28.53 -8.60
N PRO A 14 10.08 28.24 -9.78
CA PRO A 14 9.94 29.24 -10.83
C PRO A 14 9.12 30.43 -10.31
N GLN A 15 9.66 31.64 -10.45
CA GLN A 15 8.98 32.86 -10.08
C GLN A 15 7.74 33.05 -10.97
N ARG A 16 6.58 33.13 -10.33
CA ARG A 16 5.27 33.24 -10.97
C ARG A 16 5.21 34.54 -11.79
N ARG A 17 5.20 34.42 -13.11
CA ARG A 17 4.86 35.53 -14.02
C ARG A 17 3.34 35.53 -14.20
N HIS A 18 2.72 36.67 -13.90
CA HIS A 18 1.27 36.84 -14.03
C HIS A 18 0.80 36.84 -15.50
N ALA A 19 -0.35 36.18 -15.69
CA ALA A 19 -1.35 36.29 -16.76
C ALA A 19 -1.01 35.78 -18.17
N GLY A 20 -1.84 34.84 -18.65
CA GLY A 20 -1.97 34.38 -20.03
C GLY A 20 -2.66 33.02 -20.07
N GLU A 21 -3.92 32.98 -20.50
CA GLU A 21 -4.72 31.78 -20.78
C GLU A 21 -3.98 30.85 -21.75
N GLU A 22 -3.93 29.53 -21.50
CA GLU A 22 -3.77 28.49 -22.53
C GLU A 22 -3.92 27.05 -21.97
N HIS A 23 -5.00 26.40 -22.41
CA HIS A 23 -5.28 24.96 -22.68
C HIS A 23 -5.23 23.84 -21.61
N ASP A 24 -6.36 23.12 -21.58
CA ASP A 24 -6.85 22.03 -20.73
C ASP A 24 -6.61 20.63 -21.36
N GLU A 25 -5.44 20.39 -21.96
CA GLU A 25 -5.13 19.09 -22.63
C GLU A 25 -4.10 18.23 -21.90
N SER A 26 -3.25 18.77 -21.02
CA SER A 26 -2.19 18.01 -20.36
C SER A 26 -2.65 17.17 -19.17
N ASP A 27 -3.73 17.59 -18.50
CA ASP A 27 -4.20 16.93 -17.26
C ASP A 27 -4.90 15.59 -17.54
N HIS A 28 -5.49 15.44 -18.72
CA HIS A 28 -6.11 14.18 -19.15
C HIS A 28 -5.09 13.11 -19.57
N ASP A 29 -3.95 13.52 -20.13
CA ASP A 29 -2.94 12.61 -20.67
C ASP A 29 -2.19 11.87 -19.55
N TRP A 30 -1.82 12.58 -18.47
CA TRP A 30 -1.15 11.94 -17.33
C TRP A 30 -2.06 10.98 -16.55
N LEU A 31 -3.35 11.32 -16.38
CA LEU A 31 -4.33 10.46 -15.72
C LEU A 31 -4.60 9.19 -16.54
N SER A 32 -4.68 9.34 -17.85
CA SER A 32 -4.83 8.21 -18.78
C SER A 32 -3.62 7.29 -18.71
N ASP A 33 -2.42 7.85 -18.63
CA ASP A 33 -1.18 7.07 -18.57
C ASP A 33 -0.91 6.43 -17.22
N ALA A 34 -1.24 7.11 -16.12
CA ALA A 34 -0.98 6.63 -14.77
C ALA A 34 -2.05 5.66 -14.24
N VAL A 35 -3.31 5.79 -14.69
CA VAL A 35 -4.44 5.05 -14.11
C VAL A 35 -5.15 4.17 -15.14
N VAL A 36 -5.44 4.68 -16.33
CA VAL A 36 -6.23 3.96 -17.33
C VAL A 36 -5.40 2.87 -18.00
N LYS A 37 -4.19 3.18 -18.49
CA LYS A 37 -3.32 2.20 -19.16
C LYS A 37 -3.03 0.96 -18.28
N PRO A 38 -2.64 1.08 -16.99
CA PRO A 38 -2.41 -0.10 -16.15
C PRO A 38 -3.66 -0.94 -15.90
N LEU A 39 -4.84 -0.31 -15.77
CA LEU A 39 -6.12 -1.02 -15.61
C LEU A 39 -6.51 -1.75 -16.90
N THR A 40 -6.29 -1.12 -18.06
CA THR A 40 -6.53 -1.74 -19.37
C THR A 40 -5.58 -2.91 -19.59
N ASP A 41 -4.30 -2.77 -19.25
CA ASP A 41 -3.32 -3.86 -19.34
C ASP A 41 -3.70 -5.03 -18.42
N LEU A 42 -4.17 -4.74 -17.20
CA LEU A 42 -4.65 -5.78 -16.28
C LEU A 42 -5.89 -6.49 -16.85
N ALA A 43 -6.84 -5.76 -17.43
CA ALA A 43 -8.04 -6.31 -18.06
C ALA A 43 -7.71 -7.17 -19.29
N VAL A 44 -6.82 -6.69 -20.16
CA VAL A 44 -6.34 -7.45 -21.34
C VAL A 44 -5.61 -8.71 -20.91
N LYS A 45 -4.78 -8.63 -19.87
CA LYS A 45 -4.08 -9.79 -19.31
C LYS A 45 -5.03 -10.77 -18.64
N ALA A 46 -6.09 -10.30 -17.98
CA ALA A 46 -7.14 -11.15 -17.40
C ALA A 46 -7.96 -11.86 -18.49
N LEU A 47 -8.32 -11.16 -19.57
CA LEU A 47 -9.00 -11.75 -20.73
C LEU A 47 -8.11 -12.79 -21.44
N GLY A 48 -6.80 -12.52 -21.58
CA GLY A 48 -5.82 -13.48 -22.10
C GLY A 48 -5.63 -14.69 -21.19
N MET A 49 -5.65 -14.50 -19.86
CA MET A 49 -5.63 -15.60 -18.88
C MET A 49 -6.91 -16.43 -18.91
N TYR A 50 -8.07 -15.81 -19.13
CA TYR A 50 -9.34 -16.53 -19.30
C TYR A 50 -9.36 -17.36 -20.59
N GLY A 51 -8.93 -16.78 -21.72
CA GLY A 51 -8.84 -17.47 -23.00
C GLY A 51 -7.85 -18.65 -22.97
N SER A 52 -6.69 -18.46 -22.35
CA SER A 52 -5.70 -19.54 -22.17
C SER A 52 -6.11 -20.54 -21.08
N GLY A 53 -6.88 -20.14 -20.08
CA GLY A 53 -7.45 -21.03 -19.06
C GLY A 53 -8.51 -21.96 -19.63
N VAL A 54 -9.40 -21.45 -20.50
CA VAL A 54 -10.39 -22.29 -21.21
C VAL A 54 -9.70 -23.22 -22.20
N ALA A 55 -8.76 -22.73 -22.99
CA ALA A 55 -7.98 -23.56 -23.92
C ALA A 55 -7.17 -24.65 -23.19
N LYS A 56 -6.49 -24.32 -22.10
CA LYS A 56 -5.77 -25.29 -21.25
C LYS A 56 -6.71 -26.29 -20.57
N SER A 57 -7.92 -25.88 -20.19
CA SER A 57 -8.90 -26.79 -19.59
C SER A 57 -9.43 -27.82 -20.60
N LEU A 58 -9.68 -27.39 -21.85
CA LEU A 58 -10.03 -28.26 -22.98
C LEU A 58 -8.85 -29.16 -23.37
N GLU A 59 -7.63 -28.65 -23.38
CA GLU A 59 -6.42 -29.42 -23.71
C GLU A 59 -6.04 -30.43 -22.62
N ALA A 60 -6.25 -30.10 -21.35
CA ALA A 60 -6.10 -31.02 -20.21
C ALA A 60 -7.16 -32.13 -20.19
N LEU A 61 -8.39 -31.86 -20.66
CA LEU A 61 -9.43 -32.86 -20.86
C LEU A 61 -9.17 -33.74 -22.09
N ALA A 62 -8.52 -33.20 -23.13
CA ALA A 62 -8.21 -33.91 -24.37
C ALA A 62 -6.94 -34.79 -24.27
N ASN A 63 -6.00 -34.48 -23.37
CA ASN A 63 -4.72 -35.19 -23.23
C ASN A 63 -4.40 -35.55 -21.75
N PRO A 64 -4.97 -36.64 -21.20
CA PRO A 64 -4.77 -37.05 -19.80
C PRO A 64 -3.35 -37.55 -19.44
N GLN A 65 -2.39 -37.54 -20.37
CA GLN A 65 -1.01 -38.02 -20.16
C GLN A 65 0.07 -36.92 -20.08
N GLN A 66 -0.30 -35.63 -20.05
CA GLN A 66 0.68 -34.55 -19.83
C GLN A 66 1.13 -34.47 -18.35
N PRO A 67 2.38 -34.04 -18.08
CA PRO A 67 2.99 -34.12 -16.75
C PRO A 67 2.21 -33.31 -15.70
N LEU A 68 1.93 -33.96 -14.56
CA LEU A 68 1.14 -33.51 -13.41
C LEU A 68 1.66 -32.23 -12.71
N THR A 69 2.75 -31.63 -13.18
CA THR A 69 3.34 -30.42 -12.59
C THR A 69 2.48 -29.18 -12.82
N GLY A 70 1.88 -29.04 -14.01
CA GLY A 70 1.00 -27.91 -14.34
C GLY A 70 -0.34 -27.89 -13.59
N SER A 71 -0.89 -29.07 -13.26
CA SER A 71 -2.16 -29.18 -12.53
C SER A 71 -1.97 -28.87 -11.04
N LEU A 72 -0.83 -29.23 -10.45
CA LEU A 72 -0.53 -28.94 -9.05
C LEU A 72 -0.33 -27.44 -8.80
N ASP A 73 0.40 -26.75 -9.66
CA ASP A 73 0.61 -25.30 -9.51
C ASP A 73 -0.69 -24.51 -9.73
N MET A 74 -1.53 -24.96 -10.67
CA MET A 74 -2.85 -24.36 -10.88
C MET A 74 -3.80 -24.61 -9.70
N ALA A 75 -3.76 -25.81 -9.11
CA ALA A 75 -4.51 -26.13 -7.90
C ALA A 75 -4.06 -25.28 -6.69
N LYS A 76 -2.74 -25.13 -6.49
CA LYS A 76 -2.18 -24.26 -5.44
C LYS A 76 -2.59 -22.80 -5.63
N ALA A 77 -2.52 -22.28 -6.85
CA ALA A 77 -2.96 -20.92 -7.15
C ALA A 77 -4.46 -20.74 -6.87
N GLY A 78 -5.30 -21.70 -7.27
CA GLY A 78 -6.73 -21.68 -6.97
C GLY A 78 -7.03 -21.71 -5.46
N LEU A 79 -6.31 -22.54 -4.70
CA LEU A 79 -6.42 -22.58 -3.24
C LEU A 79 -5.99 -21.27 -2.59
N GLN A 80 -4.90 -20.66 -3.08
CA GLN A 80 -4.44 -19.36 -2.57
C GLN A 80 -5.50 -18.27 -2.80
N VAL A 81 -6.06 -18.19 -4.00
CA VAL A 81 -7.13 -17.22 -4.31
C VAL A 81 -8.36 -17.44 -3.42
N ALA A 82 -8.79 -18.69 -3.25
CA ALA A 82 -9.91 -19.01 -2.37
C ALA A 82 -9.61 -18.62 -0.91
N SER A 83 -8.38 -18.87 -0.44
CA SER A 83 -7.92 -18.47 0.88
C SER A 83 -7.91 -16.94 1.05
N ASP A 84 -7.44 -16.20 0.06
CA ASP A 84 -7.37 -14.73 0.12
C ASP A 84 -8.78 -14.12 0.12
N VAL A 85 -9.70 -14.65 -0.68
CA VAL A 85 -11.11 -14.25 -0.69
C VAL A 85 -11.77 -14.56 0.66
N ALA A 86 -11.53 -15.75 1.21
CA ALA A 86 -12.03 -16.11 2.54
C ALA A 86 -11.46 -15.20 3.63
N ALA A 87 -10.16 -14.91 3.58
CA ALA A 87 -9.50 -14.01 4.51
C ALA A 87 -10.12 -12.60 4.46
N LEU A 88 -10.39 -12.06 3.27
CA LEU A 88 -11.03 -10.76 3.10
C LEU A 88 -12.50 -10.77 3.58
N ALA A 89 -13.26 -11.82 3.27
CA ALA A 89 -14.67 -11.91 3.62
C ALA A 89 -14.90 -12.14 5.13
N LEU A 90 -13.97 -12.83 5.79
CA LEU A 90 -14.00 -13.13 7.22
C LEU A 90 -13.22 -12.13 8.07
N MET A 91 -12.59 -11.13 7.43
CA MET A 91 -11.82 -10.12 8.13
C MET A 91 -12.72 -9.29 9.02
N SER A 92 -12.34 -9.11 10.28
CA SER A 92 -13.05 -8.21 11.17
C SER A 92 -12.94 -6.77 10.68
N ASP A 93 -14.04 -6.04 10.84
CA ASP A 93 -14.07 -4.59 10.68
C ASP A 93 -13.13 -3.92 11.69
N ASP A 94 -12.55 -2.79 11.28
CA ASP A 94 -11.80 -1.94 12.20
C ASP A 94 -12.72 -1.38 13.30
N SER A 95 -12.14 -1.01 14.45
CA SER A 95 -12.91 -0.40 15.52
C SER A 95 -13.64 0.87 15.06
N PRO A 96 -14.91 1.07 15.47
CA PRO A 96 -15.69 2.24 15.08
C PRO A 96 -15.16 3.48 15.81
N THR A 97 -14.27 4.22 15.14
CA THR A 97 -13.68 5.47 15.63
C THR A 97 -14.16 6.65 14.79
N ARG A 98 -13.98 7.90 15.26
CA ARG A 98 -14.21 9.11 14.46
C ARG A 98 -13.45 9.11 13.13
N LEU A 99 -12.34 8.38 13.03
CA LEU A 99 -11.56 8.25 11.79
C LEU A 99 -12.29 7.46 10.70
N LYS A 100 -13.35 6.71 11.04
CA LYS A 100 -14.16 5.93 10.10
C LYS A 100 -15.42 6.65 9.61
N GLY A 101 -15.60 7.92 10.00
CA GLY A 101 -16.68 8.78 9.49
C GLY A 101 -16.51 9.15 8.01
N LYS A 102 -17.53 9.80 7.43
CA LYS A 102 -17.42 10.37 6.08
C LYS A 102 -16.45 11.55 6.09
N PRO A 103 -15.39 11.55 5.27
CA PRO A 103 -14.50 12.69 5.16
C PRO A 103 -15.25 13.94 4.70
N VAL A 104 -15.09 15.05 5.41
CA VAL A 104 -15.71 16.35 5.08
C VAL A 104 -14.69 17.48 5.29
N GLY A 105 -14.83 18.57 4.54
CA GLY A 105 -14.02 19.78 4.72
C GLY A 105 -12.74 19.84 3.88
N ARG A 106 -11.75 20.60 4.37
CA ARG A 106 -10.47 20.85 3.70
C ARG A 106 -9.39 19.89 4.21
N LYS A 107 -8.55 19.38 3.31
CA LYS A 107 -7.35 18.61 3.67
C LYS A 107 -6.35 19.53 4.37
N VAL A 108 -5.89 19.13 5.54
CA VAL A 108 -4.88 19.86 6.32
C VAL A 108 -3.69 18.92 6.53
N VAL A 109 -2.50 19.50 6.55
CA VAL A 109 -1.25 18.81 6.93
C VAL A 109 -0.71 19.46 8.19
N ALA A 110 -0.23 18.63 9.11
CA ALA A 110 0.48 19.06 10.31
C ALA A 110 1.83 18.34 10.36
N TRP A 111 2.81 18.99 10.94
CA TRP A 111 4.17 18.47 11.12
C TRP A 111 4.49 18.47 12.60
N GLY A 112 5.09 17.38 13.08
CA GLY A 112 5.66 17.31 14.42
C GLY A 112 7.07 17.87 14.44
N GLU A 113 7.59 18.09 15.65
CA GLU A 113 9.01 18.38 15.84
C GLU A 113 9.90 17.22 15.36
N PRO A 114 11.09 17.49 14.83
CA PRO A 114 12.01 16.44 14.40
C PRO A 114 12.38 15.49 15.55
N MET A 115 12.24 14.18 15.32
CA MET A 115 12.68 13.17 16.28
C MET A 115 14.13 12.74 16.02
N PRO A 116 15.02 12.77 17.02
CA PRO A 116 16.42 12.36 16.82
C PRO A 116 16.54 10.88 16.45
N LEU A 117 17.09 10.61 15.27
CA LEU A 117 17.24 9.24 14.75
C LEU A 117 18.07 8.33 15.67
N GLU A 118 19.06 8.88 16.36
CA GLU A 118 19.89 8.11 17.30
C GLU A 118 19.08 7.59 18.48
N VAL A 119 18.13 8.38 18.99
CA VAL A 119 17.22 7.94 20.06
C VAL A 119 16.35 6.77 19.58
N VAL A 120 15.78 6.89 18.38
CA VAL A 120 14.95 5.84 17.76
C VAL A 120 15.75 4.55 17.57
N LYS A 121 17.01 4.64 17.10
CA LYS A 121 17.90 3.49 16.94
C LYS A 121 18.25 2.83 18.28
N VAL A 122 18.47 3.62 19.33
CA VAL A 122 18.76 3.09 20.67
C VAL A 122 17.55 2.31 21.20
N ILE A 123 16.34 2.86 21.07
CA ILE A 123 15.10 2.17 21.48
C ILE A 123 14.93 0.88 20.67
N GLY A 124 15.08 0.94 19.35
CA GLY A 124 14.95 -0.23 18.48
C GLY A 124 15.91 -1.36 18.87
N LYS A 125 17.19 -1.02 19.14
CA LYS A 125 18.16 -2.00 19.63
C LYS A 125 17.81 -2.56 21.01
N ALA A 126 17.39 -1.70 21.94
CA ALA A 126 17.06 -2.10 23.31
C ALA A 126 15.86 -3.05 23.37
N LEU A 127 14.87 -2.85 22.49
CA LEU A 127 13.64 -3.66 22.40
C LEU A 127 13.70 -4.76 21.33
N ASN A 128 14.85 -4.93 20.66
CA ASN A 128 15.04 -5.87 19.56
C ASN A 128 13.99 -5.72 18.44
N CYS A 129 13.68 -4.48 18.07
CA CYS A 129 12.76 -4.13 17.00
C CYS A 129 13.40 -3.18 15.96
N SER A 130 12.77 -3.05 14.81
CA SER A 130 13.23 -2.17 13.73
C SER A 130 12.85 -0.70 13.99
N ILE A 131 13.49 0.21 13.24
CA ILE A 131 13.12 1.63 13.27
C ILE A 131 11.64 1.81 12.92
N ASN A 132 11.13 1.07 11.92
CA ASN A 132 9.72 1.16 11.53
C ASN A 132 8.79 0.72 12.65
N ASP A 133 9.15 -0.31 13.43
CA ASP A 133 8.34 -0.77 14.55
C ASP A 133 8.23 0.33 15.61
N VAL A 134 9.34 0.97 15.96
CA VAL A 134 9.34 2.12 16.89
C VAL A 134 8.46 3.26 16.36
N LEU A 135 8.62 3.64 15.10
CA LEU A 135 7.85 4.72 14.49
C LEU A 135 6.34 4.38 14.42
N LEU A 136 6.00 3.16 14.04
CA LEU A 136 4.62 2.70 13.96
C LEU A 136 3.97 2.64 15.33
N SER A 137 4.70 2.19 16.37
CA SER A 137 4.23 2.28 17.76
C SER A 137 3.97 3.72 18.20
N CYS A 138 4.85 4.67 17.85
CA CYS A 138 4.61 6.09 18.12
C CYS A 138 3.36 6.61 17.39
N VAL A 139 3.15 6.22 16.13
CA VAL A 139 1.96 6.60 15.36
C VAL A 139 0.69 6.02 15.99
N SER A 140 0.69 4.73 16.37
CA SER A 140 -0.42 4.09 17.09
C SER A 140 -0.76 4.84 18.38
N GLY A 141 0.25 5.13 19.20
CA GLY A 141 0.06 5.87 20.46
C GLY A 141 -0.43 7.30 20.24
N ALA A 142 0.07 8.00 19.23
CA ALA A 142 -0.37 9.35 18.90
C ALA A 142 -1.83 9.39 18.43
N ILE A 143 -2.25 8.43 17.60
CA ILE A 143 -3.64 8.32 17.14
C ILE A 143 -4.56 7.97 18.33
N GLY A 144 -4.19 6.98 19.15
CA GLY A 144 -4.96 6.59 20.33
C GLY A 144 -5.06 7.72 21.36
N GLY A 145 -3.96 8.42 21.64
CA GLY A 145 -3.94 9.61 22.49
C GLY A 145 -4.85 10.72 21.96
N TRP A 146 -4.76 11.04 20.67
CA TRP A 146 -5.62 12.04 20.06
C TRP A 146 -7.12 11.67 20.15
N LEU A 147 -7.48 10.41 19.90
CA LEU A 147 -8.87 9.95 20.04
C LEU A 147 -9.38 10.10 21.48
N ARG A 148 -8.55 9.77 22.47
CA ARG A 148 -8.87 10.00 23.89
C ARG A 148 -9.03 11.48 24.24
N ASP A 149 -8.17 12.34 23.70
CA ASP A 149 -8.30 13.80 23.84
C ASP A 149 -9.62 14.32 23.23
N GLN A 150 -10.17 13.60 22.25
CA GLN A 150 -11.49 13.87 21.67
C GLN A 150 -12.66 13.24 22.46
N GLY A 151 -12.39 12.54 23.56
CA GLY A 151 -13.37 11.90 24.41
C GLY A 151 -13.81 10.50 23.97
N GLU A 152 -13.08 9.83 23.07
CA GLU A 152 -13.33 8.43 22.75
C GLU A 152 -12.65 7.48 23.74
N ASP A 153 -13.35 6.41 24.10
CA ASP A 153 -12.74 5.26 24.76
C ASP A 153 -12.05 4.39 23.71
N THR A 154 -10.73 4.35 23.76
CA THR A 154 -9.92 3.57 22.83
C THR A 154 -9.56 2.18 23.37
N ALA A 155 -10.01 1.76 24.55
CA ALA A 155 -9.60 0.50 25.16
C ALA A 155 -9.80 -0.70 24.20
N GLY A 156 -8.71 -1.38 23.85
CA GLY A 156 -8.73 -2.51 22.93
C GLY A 156 -9.05 -2.17 21.46
N ALA A 157 -9.08 -0.88 21.10
CA ALA A 157 -9.36 -0.45 19.74
C ALA A 157 -8.17 -0.68 18.80
N GLU A 158 -8.49 -1.04 17.56
CA GLU A 158 -7.55 -1.31 16.49
C GLU A 158 -8.00 -0.63 15.19
N ILE A 159 -7.05 -0.11 14.42
CA ILE A 159 -7.30 0.46 13.09
C ILE A 159 -6.33 -0.11 12.06
N ARG A 160 -6.78 -0.28 10.82
CA ARG A 160 -5.92 -0.75 9.73
C ARG A 160 -5.36 0.42 8.94
N ALA A 161 -4.04 0.47 8.85
CA ALA A 161 -3.28 1.40 8.01
C ALA A 161 -2.75 0.68 6.77
N MET A 162 -2.59 1.41 5.66
CA MET A 162 -1.90 0.92 4.46
C MET A 162 -0.46 1.40 4.49
N VAL A 163 0.50 0.48 4.59
CA VAL A 163 1.93 0.79 4.63
C VAL A 163 2.56 0.46 3.28
N PRO A 164 3.23 1.41 2.61
CA PRO A 164 3.95 1.12 1.38
C PRO A 164 5.19 0.27 1.66
N VAL A 165 5.35 -0.82 0.91
CA VAL A 165 6.49 -1.74 1.02
C VAL A 165 7.24 -1.83 -0.30
N ASN A 166 8.56 -1.93 -0.23
CA ASN A 166 9.39 -2.08 -1.42
C ASN A 166 9.34 -3.53 -1.92
N LEU A 167 8.94 -3.74 -3.18
CA LEU A 167 8.89 -5.07 -3.80
C LEU A 167 10.14 -5.41 -4.60
N ARG A 168 11.12 -4.51 -4.61
CA ARG A 168 12.32 -4.64 -5.42
C ARG A 168 13.30 -5.64 -4.79
N PRO A 169 13.80 -6.62 -5.57
CA PRO A 169 14.92 -7.46 -5.16
C PRO A 169 16.17 -6.60 -4.88
N LEU A 170 16.99 -7.00 -3.91
CA LEU A 170 18.15 -6.24 -3.46
C LEU A 170 19.15 -5.97 -4.61
N GLU A 171 19.30 -6.91 -5.53
CA GLU A 171 20.21 -6.85 -6.68
C GLU A 171 19.79 -5.77 -7.70
N LYS A 172 18.51 -5.40 -7.69
CA LYS A 172 17.92 -4.41 -8.60
C LYS A 172 17.69 -3.07 -7.93
N ALA A 173 18.17 -2.88 -6.69
CA ALA A 173 17.92 -1.69 -5.86
C ALA A 173 18.22 -0.35 -6.54
N TRP A 174 19.11 -0.31 -7.53
CA TRP A 174 19.57 0.88 -8.26
C TRP A 174 18.72 1.25 -9.49
N GLN A 175 17.84 0.37 -9.97
CA GLN A 175 17.04 0.64 -11.19
C GLN A 175 15.98 1.72 -10.93
N LEU A 176 15.71 2.63 -11.86
CA LEU A 176 14.62 3.59 -11.68
C LEU A 176 13.25 2.92 -11.97
N GLY A 177 12.17 3.52 -11.45
CA GLY A 177 10.78 3.07 -11.66
C GLY A 177 10.07 2.62 -10.38
N ASN A 178 8.75 2.85 -10.34
CA ASN A 178 7.89 2.53 -9.21
C ASN A 178 7.69 1.02 -9.07
N ARG A 179 8.17 0.44 -7.97
CA ARG A 179 7.97 -0.97 -7.60
C ARG A 179 7.72 -1.08 -6.09
N PHE A 180 6.56 -0.63 -5.67
CA PHE A 180 6.10 -0.77 -4.29
C PHE A 180 4.75 -1.49 -4.27
N GLY A 181 4.46 -2.14 -3.15
CA GLY A 181 3.17 -2.69 -2.81
C GLY A 181 2.58 -1.93 -1.62
N LEU A 182 1.30 -2.17 -1.33
CA LEU A 182 0.67 -1.72 -0.10
C LEU A 182 0.41 -2.96 0.77
N ALA A 183 0.82 -2.88 2.03
CA ALA A 183 0.55 -3.90 3.02
C ALA A 183 -0.47 -3.36 4.04
N PRO A 184 -1.60 -4.05 4.28
CA PRO A 184 -2.48 -3.73 5.40
C PRO A 184 -1.76 -4.06 6.71
N LEU A 185 -1.71 -3.10 7.64
CA LEU A 185 -1.17 -3.27 8.98
C LEU A 185 -2.22 -2.87 10.01
N VAL A 186 -2.49 -3.75 10.96
CA VAL A 186 -3.36 -3.43 12.10
C VAL A 186 -2.53 -2.69 13.15
N LEU A 187 -2.97 -1.48 13.51
CA LEU A 187 -2.36 -0.62 14.51
C LEU A 187 -3.20 -0.70 15.80
N PRO A 188 -2.59 -1.13 16.92
CA PRO A 188 -3.28 -1.15 18.21
C PRO A 188 -3.26 0.25 18.81
N ILE A 189 -4.38 0.96 18.68
CA ILE A 189 -4.52 2.33 19.21
C ILE A 189 -5.08 2.36 20.63
N GLY A 190 -5.47 1.19 21.15
CA GLY A 190 -6.05 0.99 22.47
C GLY A 190 -5.14 0.41 23.54
N ILE A 191 -3.83 0.36 23.28
CA ILE A 191 -2.82 -0.13 24.23
C ILE A 191 -2.16 1.09 24.90
N ASP A 192 -2.04 1.02 26.23
CA ASP A 192 -1.33 1.97 27.08
C ASP A 192 -0.06 1.35 27.67
#